data_AF-A0A1G1JVC0-F1
#
_entry.id   AF-A0A1G1JVC0-F1
#
_cell.length_a   1.000
_cell.length_b   1.000
_cell.length_c   1.000
_cell.angle_alpha   90.00
_cell.angle_beta   90.00
_cell.angle_gamma   90.00
#
_symmetry.space_group_name_H-M   'P 1'
#
loop_
_entity.id
_entity.type
_entity.pdbx_description
1 polymer ?
#
loop_
_entity_poly.entity_id
_entity_poly.type
_entity_poly.pdbx_seq_one_letter_code
_entity_poly.pdbx_strand_id
1 'polypeptide(L)' 'MQEEKKEPQSTTKTEAPLAIKKESMPKKERPSNCAACNKSIRKKRWYYRDGKHYCAKRCWKTTLKKEQKAEEGKK' A
#
# COMPACT_ATOMS: atom_id res chain seq x y z
N MET A 1 -14.92 -21.97 56.90
CA MET A 1 -15.08 -22.81 55.70
C MET A 1 -14.05 -22.33 54.70
N GLN A 2 -12.89 -22.98 54.66
CA GLN A 2 -11.84 -22.74 53.67
C GLN A 2 -11.89 -23.93 52.72
N GLU A 3 -12.33 -23.67 51.49
CA GLU A 3 -12.27 -24.60 50.36
C GLU A 3 -10.90 -24.44 49.70
N GLU A 4 -10.07 -25.48 49.69
CA GLU A 4 -9.07 -25.64 48.65
C GLU A 4 -8.54 -27.08 48.54
N LYS A 5 -8.32 -27.48 47.29
CA LYS A 5 -7.49 -28.58 46.79
C LYS A 5 -8.07 -30.00 46.87
N LYS A 6 -8.44 -30.55 45.70
CA LYS A 6 -7.52 -31.40 44.91
C LYS A 6 -8.14 -31.80 43.56
N GLU A 7 -7.54 -31.31 42.49
CA GLU A 7 -7.46 -31.95 41.16
C GLU A 7 -6.88 -33.40 41.26
N PRO A 8 -6.97 -34.31 40.25
CA PRO A 8 -6.62 -33.98 38.86
C PRO A 8 -7.21 -34.80 37.68
N GLN A 9 -7.11 -34.16 36.50
CA GLN A 9 -6.81 -34.72 35.18
C GLN A 9 -7.88 -35.58 34.46
N SER A 10 -8.36 -35.05 33.33
CA SER A 10 -8.25 -35.84 32.09
C SER A 10 -8.10 -34.93 30.87
N THR A 11 -7.00 -35.20 30.19
CA THR A 11 -6.50 -34.57 28.98
C THR A 11 -7.45 -34.84 27.80
N THR A 12 -7.94 -33.80 27.14
CA THR A 12 -8.27 -33.89 25.71
C THR A 12 -7.47 -32.83 24.97
N LYS A 13 -6.52 -33.34 24.19
CA LYS A 13 -5.66 -32.66 23.23
C LYS A 13 -6.37 -31.49 22.54
N THR A 14 -5.97 -30.27 22.90
CA THR A 14 -6.10 -29.10 22.03
C THR A 14 -5.07 -29.26 20.91
N GLU A 15 -5.56 -29.71 19.75
CA GLU A 15 -4.80 -29.67 18.52
C GLU A 15 -4.54 -28.21 18.13
N ALA A 16 -3.36 -28.01 17.55
CA ALA A 16 -2.63 -26.76 17.43
C ALA A 16 -3.34 -25.65 16.64
N PRO A 17 -2.97 -24.38 16.90
CA PRO A 17 -3.51 -23.20 16.23
C PRO A 17 -3.32 -23.27 14.73
N LEU A 18 -4.43 -23.23 13.99
CA LEU A 18 -4.43 -22.86 12.58
C LEU A 18 -3.91 -21.42 12.48
N ALA A 19 -2.61 -21.34 12.26
CA ALA A 19 -1.92 -20.18 11.72
C ALA A 19 -2.67 -19.76 10.45
N ILE A 20 -3.52 -18.74 10.61
CA ILE A 20 -4.11 -18.00 9.51
C ILE A 20 -2.93 -17.40 8.75
N LYS A 21 -2.50 -18.13 7.71
CA LYS A 21 -1.68 -17.62 6.63
C LYS A 21 -2.38 -16.36 6.16
N LYS A 22 -1.83 -15.20 6.52
CA LYS A 22 -2.11 -13.94 5.85
C LYS A 22 -1.69 -14.15 4.41
N GLU A 23 -2.61 -14.68 3.60
CA GLU A 23 -2.55 -14.64 2.16
C GLU A 23 -2.17 -13.21 1.79
N SER A 24 -0.94 -13.07 1.33
CA SER A 24 -0.45 -11.83 0.78
C SER A 24 -1.28 -11.57 -0.46
N MET A 25 -2.38 -10.82 -0.31
CA MET A 25 -3.03 -10.15 -1.41
C MET A 25 -1.94 -9.52 -2.28
N PRO A 26 -2.04 -9.61 -3.62
CA PRO A 26 -1.10 -8.95 -4.50
C PRO A 26 -1.04 -7.50 -4.08
N LYS A 27 0.11 -7.10 -3.52
CA LYS A 27 0.38 -5.73 -3.12
C LYS A 27 0.35 -4.96 -4.43
N LYS A 28 -0.83 -4.42 -4.80
CA LYS A 28 -1.01 -3.53 -5.96
C LYS A 28 0.23 -2.66 -6.01
N GLU A 29 1.07 -2.91 -7.00
CA GLU A 29 2.39 -2.31 -7.10
C GLU A 29 2.16 -0.81 -7.13
N ARG A 30 2.33 -0.19 -5.97
CA ARG A 30 2.04 1.24 -5.85
C ARG A 30 3.03 1.90 -6.79
N PRO A 31 2.56 2.80 -7.69
CA PRO A 31 3.46 3.56 -8.52
C PRO A 31 4.42 4.29 -7.58
N SER A 32 5.66 3.79 -7.56
CA SER A 32 6.55 4.14 -6.46
C SER A 32 7.11 5.53 -6.66
N ASN A 33 7.25 6.00 -7.90
CA ASN A 33 8.01 7.19 -8.23
C ASN A 33 7.20 8.23 -9.04
N CYS A 34 7.44 9.50 -8.74
CA CYS A 34 6.89 10.64 -9.45
C CYS A 34 7.55 10.79 -10.83
N ALA A 35 6.76 10.87 -11.90
CA ALA A 35 7.26 11.03 -13.27
C ALA A 35 7.99 12.37 -13.51
N ALA A 36 7.81 13.38 -12.65
CA ALA A 36 8.45 14.68 -12.81
C ALA A 36 9.76 14.84 -12.01
N CYS A 37 9.84 14.26 -10.81
CA CYS A 37 10.98 14.46 -9.90
C CYS A 37 11.58 13.14 -9.39
N ASN A 38 11.07 11.99 -9.84
CA ASN A 38 11.46 10.65 -9.42
C ASN A 38 11.39 10.38 -7.90
N LYS A 39 10.76 11.28 -7.12
CA LYS A 39 10.57 11.05 -5.69
C LYS A 39 9.51 10.01 -5.43
N SER A 40 9.69 9.29 -4.33
CA SER A 40 8.74 8.29 -3.88
C SER A 40 7.38 8.91 -3.56
N ILE A 41 6.32 8.40 -4.17
CA ILE A 41 4.97 8.94 -3.99
C ILE A 41 4.44 8.49 -2.61
N ARG A 42 4.19 9.45 -1.73
CA ARG A 42 3.62 9.16 -0.39
C ARG A 42 2.19 8.67 -0.55
N LYS A 43 1.85 7.60 0.19
CA LYS A 43 0.58 6.84 0.11
C LYS A 43 -0.72 7.64 0.24
N LYS A 44 -0.67 8.89 0.69
CA LYS A 44 -1.86 9.66 1.10
C LYS A 44 -2.48 10.49 -0.02
N ARG A 45 -1.70 11.01 -0.97
CA ARG A 45 -2.22 11.82 -2.09
C ARG A 45 -1.22 11.84 -3.25
N TRP A 46 -1.67 11.42 -4.42
CA TRP A 46 -0.91 11.51 -5.66
C TRP A 46 -1.80 12.02 -6.78
N TYR A 47 -1.17 12.62 -7.78
CA TYR A 47 -1.84 13.08 -9.00
C TYR A 47 -1.56 12.08 -10.11
N TYR A 48 -2.58 11.73 -10.89
CA TYR A 48 -2.46 10.82 -12.03
C TYR A 48 -2.87 11.56 -13.30
N ARG A 49 -2.11 11.41 -14.39
CA ARG A 49 -2.42 11.97 -15.70
C ARG A 49 -1.66 11.22 -16.79
N ASP A 50 -2.34 10.84 -17.88
CA ASP A 50 -1.71 10.23 -19.08
C ASP A 50 -0.72 9.09 -18.75
N GLY A 51 -1.11 8.18 -17.84
CA GLY A 51 -0.25 7.06 -17.41
C GLY A 51 0.86 7.43 -16.42
N LYS A 52 1.05 8.71 -16.11
CA LYS A 52 2.10 9.23 -15.22
C LYS A 52 1.53 9.56 -13.84
N HIS A 53 2.32 9.26 -12.80
CA HIS A 53 1.99 9.56 -11.42
C HIS A 53 2.89 10.68 -10.87
N TYR A 54 2.33 11.56 -10.04
CA TYR A 54 3.06 12.70 -9.48
C TYR A 54 2.85 12.83 -7.98
N CYS A 55 3.93 13.15 -7.26
CA CYS A 55 3.92 13.29 -5.81
C CYS A 55 3.25 14.59 -5.31
N ALA A 56 3.14 15.63 -6.16
CA ALA A 56 2.65 16.95 -5.77
C ALA A 56 1.98 17.69 -6.93
N LYS A 57 1.10 18.66 -6.60
CA LYS A 57 0.39 19.50 -7.59
C LYS A 57 1.36 20.29 -8.47
N ARG A 58 2.51 20.71 -7.93
CA ARG A 58 3.55 21.42 -8.70
C ARG A 58 4.12 20.54 -9.81
N CYS A 59 4.53 19.31 -9.47
CA CYS A 59 5.02 18.32 -10.44
C CYS A 59 4.00 18.08 -11.56
N TRP A 60 2.72 17.91 -11.19
CA TRP A 60 1.65 17.73 -12.17
C TRP A 60 1.49 18.94 -13.10
N LYS A 61 1.40 20.17 -12.55
CA LYS A 61 1.28 21.40 -13.36
C LYS A 61 2.48 21.66 -14.27
N THR A 62 3.69 21.40 -13.79
CA THR A 62 4.92 21.59 -14.58
C THR A 62 4.92 20.63 -15.78
N THR A 63 4.54 19.37 -15.58
CA THR A 63 4.47 18.41 -16.68
C THR A 63 3.33 18.74 -17.64
N LEU A 64 2.15 19.12 -17.16
CA LEU A 64 1.04 19.61 -18.01
C LEU A 64 1.44 20.79 -18.91
N LYS A 65 2.23 21.74 -18.40
CA LYS A 65 2.69 22.90 -19.18
C LYS A 65 3.73 22.48 -20.23
N LYS A 66 4.53 21.46 -19.96
CA LYS A 66 5.49 20.89 -20.92
C LYS A 66 4.79 20.07 -22.00
N GLU A 67 3.79 19.28 -21.64
CA GLU A 67 3.05 18.42 -22.58
C GLU A 67 2.21 19.24 -23.55
N GLN A 68 1.53 20.30 -23.09
CA GLN A 68 0.81 21.22 -23.99
C GLN A 68 1.72 21.84 -25.05
N LYS A 69 2.95 22.23 -24.68
CA LYS A 69 3.93 22.74 -25.64
C LYS A 69 4.48 21.68 -26.60
N ALA A 70 4.50 20.41 -26.17
CA ALA A 70 5.02 19.32 -26.99
C ALA A 70 3.97 18.81 -28.00
N GLU A 71 2.68 18.91 -27.69
CA GLU A 71 1.59 18.54 -28.60
C GLU A 71 1.44 19.56 -29.74
N GLU A 72 1.55 20.86 -29.43
CA GLU A 72 1.42 21.94 -30.42
C GLU A 72 2.53 21.94 -31.49
N GLY A 73 3.71 21.40 -31.16
CA GLY A 73 4.84 21.28 -32.09
C GLY A 73 4.84 20.02 -32.95
N LYS A 74 3.85 19.12 -32.80
CA LYS A 74 3.79 17.84 -33.53
C LYS A 74 2.65 17.78 -34.56
N LYS A 75 2.02 18.92 -34.86
CA LYS A 75 0.94 19.02 -35.85
C LYS A 75 1.44 19.54 -37.19
#